data_AF-A0A525CME4-F1
#
_entry.id   AF-A0A525CME4-F1
#
_cell.length_a   1.000
_cell.length_b   1.000
_cell.length_c   1.000
_cell.angle_alpha   90.00
_cell.angle_beta   90.00
_cell.angle_gamma   90.00
#
_symmetry.space_group_name_H-M   'P 1'
#
loop_
_entity.id
_entity.type
_entity.pdbx_description
1 polymer ?
#
loop_
_entity_poly.entity_id
_entity_poly.type
_entity_poly.pdbx_seq_one_letter_code
_entity_poly.pdbx_strand_id
1 'polypeptide(L)'
;MSQKSSKRLQQVTVFQQRGSGERKIAGVRAYGGDVIELKVISIDDELPLVLDDTSNYLPSRLDTDLVLDFLSHHDLSADLAELCIKEQVPMISSGKKIHG
;
A
#
# COMPACT_ATOMS: atom_id res chain seq x y z
N MET A 1 11.17 37.81 -7.44
CA MET A 1 10.29 37.19 -6.42
C MET A 1 10.15 35.71 -6.79
N SER A 2 10.88 34.83 -6.10
CA SER A 2 10.85 33.39 -6.41
C SER A 2 9.67 32.76 -5.67
N GLN A 3 8.68 32.28 -6.40
CA GLN A 3 7.60 31.48 -5.82
C GLN A 3 8.23 30.20 -5.28
N LYS A 4 8.35 30.08 -3.95
CA LYS A 4 8.63 28.80 -3.31
C LYS A 4 7.43 27.91 -3.61
N SER A 5 7.59 26.95 -4.51
CA SER A 5 6.65 25.84 -4.65
C SER A 5 6.48 25.21 -3.27
N SER A 6 5.28 25.30 -2.68
CA SER A 6 4.94 24.52 -1.51
C SER A 6 4.98 23.06 -1.94
N LYS A 7 6.06 22.37 -1.57
CA LYS A 7 6.24 20.95 -1.87
C LYS A 7 5.14 20.19 -1.12
N ARG A 8 4.12 19.70 -1.83
CA ARG A 8 3.08 18.84 -1.27
C ARG A 8 3.74 17.55 -0.76
N LEU A 9 3.29 17.07 0.40
CA LEU A 9 3.70 15.77 0.92
C LEU A 9 3.33 14.67 -0.07
N GLN A 10 4.25 13.73 -0.28
CA GLN A 10 3.98 12.55 -1.11
C GLN A 10 2.93 11.69 -0.41
N GLN A 11 1.86 11.34 -1.12
CA GLN A 11 0.82 10.47 -0.60
C GLN A 11 1.22 9.01 -0.78
N VAL A 12 1.39 8.31 0.34
CA VAL A 12 1.76 6.89 0.35
C VAL A 12 0.65 6.08 1.01
N THR A 13 0.07 5.14 0.28
CA THR A 13 -0.93 4.21 0.82
C THR A 13 -0.29 2.87 1.10
N VAL A 14 -0.45 2.39 2.33
CA VAL A 14 0.03 1.07 2.77
C VAL A 14 -1.16 0.13 2.88
N PHE A 15 -1.09 -0.98 2.16
CA PHE A 15 -1.98 -2.12 2.36
C PHE A 15 -1.28 -3.16 3.23
N GLN A 16 -1.93 -3.59 4.30
CA GLN A 16 -1.39 -4.60 5.21
C GLN A 16 -2.46 -5.59 5.68
N GLN A 17 -1.99 -6.72 6.22
CA GLN A 17 -2.84 -7.65 6.96
C GLN A 17 -2.19 -7.93 8.30
N ARG A 18 -2.99 -7.86 9.38
CA ARG A 18 -2.60 -8.21 10.75
C ARG A 18 -1.31 -7.53 11.20
N GLY A 19 -1.14 -6.26 10.81
CA GLY A 19 0.04 -5.45 11.17
C GLY A 19 1.35 -5.86 10.47
N SER A 20 1.29 -6.60 9.37
CA SER A 20 2.49 -7.04 8.61
C SER A 20 3.43 -5.89 8.21
N GLY A 21 2.88 -4.68 8.03
CA GLY A 21 3.63 -3.48 7.64
C GLY A 21 4.15 -2.63 8.80
N GLU A 22 3.77 -2.91 10.05
CA GLU A 22 3.92 -1.96 11.18
C GLU A 22 5.35 -1.48 11.41
N ARG A 23 6.35 -2.37 11.27
CA ARG A 23 7.76 -1.96 11.44
C ARG A 23 8.19 -0.91 10.43
N LYS A 24 7.72 -0.99 9.19
CA LYS A 24 8.03 -0.03 8.12
C LYS A 24 7.19 1.23 8.28
N ILE A 25 5.91 1.09 8.62
CA ILE A 25 5.00 2.20 8.93
C ILE A 25 5.56 3.07 10.06
N ALA A 26 6.00 2.46 11.16
CA ALA A 26 6.60 3.15 12.29
C ALA A 26 7.87 3.91 11.90
N GLY A 27 8.72 3.31 11.06
CA GLY A 27 9.91 3.96 10.52
C GLY A 27 9.57 5.20 9.68
N VAL A 28 8.61 5.09 8.76
CA VAL A 28 8.19 6.24 7.93
C VAL A 28 7.61 7.35 8.79
N ARG A 29 6.77 7.02 9.79
CA ARG A 29 6.21 8.02 10.71
C ARG A 29 7.30 8.72 11.55
N ALA A 30 8.31 7.97 11.99
CA ALA A 30 9.39 8.51 12.82
C ALA A 30 10.37 9.39 12.03
N TYR A 31 10.61 9.07 10.75
CA TYR A 31 11.72 9.67 9.99
C TYR A 31 11.32 10.41 8.70
N GLY A 32 10.06 10.34 8.26
CA GLY A 32 9.62 10.88 6.96
C GLY A 32 8.35 11.72 7.00
N GLY A 33 7.83 12.07 8.18
CA GLY A 33 6.56 12.81 8.32
C GLY A 33 6.59 14.25 7.76
N ASP A 34 7.75 14.78 7.41
CA ASP A 34 7.95 16.08 6.77
C ASP A 34 7.88 16.01 5.23
N VAL A 35 7.90 14.81 4.66
CA VAL A 35 7.89 14.59 3.20
C VAL A 35 6.84 13.58 2.72
N ILE A 36 6.34 12.72 3.60
CA ILE A 36 5.35 11.67 3.31
C ILE A 36 4.11 11.87 4.18
N GLU A 37 2.95 11.84 3.54
CA GLU A 37 1.66 11.64 4.18
C GLU A 37 1.24 10.18 3.98
N LEU A 38 1.03 9.46 5.08
CA LEU A 38 0.88 8.01 5.07
C LEU A 38 -0.55 7.59 5.45
N LYS A 39 -1.23 6.93 4.52
CA LYS A 39 -2.53 6.27 4.73
C LYS A 39 -2.32 4.77 4.90
N VAL A 40 -2.95 4.17 5.90
CA VAL A 40 -2.88 2.72 6.14
C VAL A 40 -4.26 2.10 5.96
N ILE A 41 -4.33 1.05 5.15
CA ILE A 41 -5.51 0.22 4.94
C ILE A 41 -5.16 -1.19 5.42
N SER A 42 -5.82 -1.65 6.47
CA SER A 42 -5.67 -3.00 7.01
C SER A 42 -6.83 -3.88 6.55
N ILE A 43 -6.52 -5.05 5.99
CA ILE A 43 -7.51 -6.09 5.63
C ILE A 43 -7.29 -7.25 6.60
N ASP A 44 -7.97 -7.18 7.74
CA ASP A 44 -7.75 -8.08 8.88
C ASP A 44 -8.78 -9.21 8.98
N ASP A 45 -9.72 -9.27 8.05
CA ASP A 45 -10.73 -10.32 7.94
C ASP A 45 -10.09 -11.71 7.84
N GLU A 46 -10.82 -12.72 8.32
CA GLU A 46 -10.49 -14.11 8.03
C GLU A 46 -10.90 -14.41 6.59
N LEU A 47 -9.91 -14.52 5.71
CA LEU A 47 -10.11 -14.77 4.29
C LEU A 47 -10.00 -16.27 3.97
N PRO A 48 -10.82 -16.80 3.06
CA PRO A 48 -10.58 -18.13 2.48
C PRO A 48 -9.22 -18.15 1.78
N LEU A 49 -8.70 -19.34 1.50
CA LEU A 49 -7.39 -19.50 0.84
C LEU A 49 -7.36 -18.90 -0.58
N VAL A 50 -8.51 -18.88 -1.24
CA VAL A 50 -8.72 -18.38 -2.60
C VAL A 50 -9.89 -17.41 -2.56
N LEU A 51 -9.71 -16.26 -3.18
CA LEU A 51 -10.74 -15.25 -3.38
C LEU A 51 -11.07 -15.18 -4.87
N ASP A 52 -12.33 -15.46 -5.21
CA ASP A 52 -12.82 -15.28 -6.59
C ASP A 52 -13.09 -13.80 -6.92
N ASP A 53 -13.36 -12.98 -5.91
CA ASP A 53 -13.61 -11.54 -6.03
C ASP A 53 -12.99 -10.77 -4.86
N THR A 54 -12.02 -9.89 -5.17
CA THR A 54 -11.34 -9.04 -4.20
C THR A 54 -11.93 -7.63 -4.08
N SER A 55 -12.93 -7.29 -4.89
CA SER A 55 -13.50 -5.94 -4.99
C SER A 55 -14.09 -5.43 -3.68
N ASN A 56 -14.45 -6.33 -2.77
CA ASN A 56 -14.96 -5.97 -1.44
C ASN A 56 -13.86 -5.50 -0.48
N TYR A 57 -12.60 -5.79 -0.77
CA TYR A 57 -11.47 -5.48 0.09
C TYR A 57 -10.57 -4.38 -0.47
N LEU A 58 -10.48 -4.29 -1.80
CA LEU A 58 -9.67 -3.29 -2.48
C LEU A 58 -10.52 -2.09 -2.91
N PRO A 59 -9.97 -0.87 -2.88
CA PRO A 59 -10.68 0.30 -3.39
C PRO A 59 -10.82 0.22 -4.90
N SER A 60 -11.87 0.85 -5.45
CA SER A 60 -12.07 0.91 -6.89
C SER A 60 -11.14 1.91 -7.62
N ARG A 61 -10.47 2.80 -6.87
CA ARG A 61 -9.50 3.79 -7.36
C ARG A 61 -8.41 4.06 -6.33
N LEU A 62 -7.24 4.46 -6.81
CA LEU A 62 -6.12 4.87 -5.99
C LEU A 62 -5.96 6.40 -6.03
N ASP A 63 -5.99 7.04 -4.86
CA ASP A 63 -5.67 8.47 -4.69
C ASP A 63 -4.38 8.57 -3.88
N THR A 64 -3.26 8.17 -4.51
CA THR A 64 -1.96 8.07 -3.87
C THR A 64 -0.84 8.15 -4.90
N ASP A 65 0.34 8.64 -4.49
CA ASP A 65 1.51 8.74 -5.37
C ASP A 65 2.33 7.43 -5.38
N LEU A 66 2.22 6.60 -4.33
CA LEU A 66 2.93 5.33 -4.16
C LEU A 66 2.09 4.36 -3.31
N VAL A 67 2.09 3.08 -3.68
CA VAL A 67 1.53 1.99 -2.87
C VAL A 67 2.64 1.14 -2.25
N LEU A 68 2.51 0.83 -0.95
CA LEU A 68 3.30 -0.20 -0.27
C LEU A 68 2.40 -1.41 0.01
N ASP A 69 2.79 -2.57 -0.49
CA ASP A 69 2.06 -3.82 -0.34
C ASP A 69 2.74 -4.75 0.67
N PHE A 70 2.06 -4.93 1.81
CA PHE A 70 2.37 -5.91 2.84
C PHE A 70 1.25 -6.96 2.99
N LEU A 71 0.40 -7.14 1.98
CA LEU A 71 -0.63 -8.16 2.00
C LEU A 71 0.01 -9.55 1.93
N SER A 72 -0.43 -10.44 2.83
CA SER A 72 0.02 -11.84 2.83
C SER A 72 -0.77 -12.69 1.83
N HIS A 73 -2.05 -12.39 1.64
CA HIS A 73 -2.94 -13.09 0.71
C HIS A 73 -2.49 -12.87 -0.73
N HIS A 74 -2.38 -13.95 -1.50
CA HIS A 74 -1.87 -13.89 -2.86
C HIS A 74 -2.82 -13.13 -3.79
N ASP A 75 -4.11 -13.47 -3.77
CA ASP A 75 -5.09 -12.86 -4.67
C ASP A 75 -5.23 -11.35 -4.44
N LEU A 76 -5.34 -10.91 -3.18
CA LEU A 76 -5.38 -9.47 -2.88
C LEU A 76 -4.13 -8.71 -3.35
N SER A 77 -2.94 -9.29 -3.18
CA SER A 77 -1.67 -8.68 -3.61
C SER A 77 -1.59 -8.61 -5.15
N ALA A 78 -2.07 -9.65 -5.84
CA ALA A 78 -2.14 -9.70 -7.30
C ALA A 78 -3.12 -8.64 -7.84
N ASP A 79 -4.35 -8.61 -7.34
CA ASP A 79 -5.37 -7.67 -7.81
C ASP A 79 -5.02 -6.22 -7.46
N LEU A 80 -4.35 -5.98 -6.32
CA LEU A 80 -3.81 -4.66 -5.99
C LEU A 80 -2.72 -4.24 -6.99
N ALA A 81 -1.86 -5.17 -7.43
CA ALA A 81 -0.85 -4.88 -8.45
C ALA A 81 -1.49 -4.55 -9.80
N GLU A 82 -2.54 -5.28 -10.19
CA GLU A 82 -3.31 -4.97 -11.41
C GLU A 82 -3.96 -3.58 -11.33
N LEU A 83 -4.55 -3.23 -10.19
CA LEU A 83 -5.10 -1.90 -9.94
C LEU A 83 -4.02 -0.81 -10.04
N CYS A 84 -2.85 -1.03 -9.44
CA CYS A 84 -1.71 -0.11 -9.52
C CYS A 84 -1.24 0.10 -10.97
N ILE A 85 -1.14 -0.98 -11.76
CA ILE A 85 -0.77 -0.91 -13.18
C ILE A 85 -1.81 -0.09 -13.96
N LYS A 86 -3.10 -0.39 -13.76
CA LYS A 86 -4.21 0.28 -14.44
C LYS A 86 -4.26 1.78 -14.16
N GLU A 87 -4.06 2.17 -12.91
CA GLU A 87 -4.09 3.58 -12.46
C GLU A 87 -2.71 4.26 -12.62
N GLN A 88 -1.70 3.56 -13.14
CA GLN A 88 -0.32 4.04 -13.31
C GLN A 88 0.34 4.51 -12.00
N VAL A 89 -0.02 3.88 -10.89
CA VAL A 89 0.56 4.14 -9.56
C VAL A 89 1.70 3.17 -9.30
N PRO A 90 2.92 3.64 -8.95
CA PRO A 90 4.01 2.74 -8.61
C PRO A 90 3.69 1.97 -7.32
N MET A 91 4.10 0.71 -7.29
CA MET A 91 3.90 -0.21 -6.17
C MET A 91 5.24 -0.79 -5.72
N ILE A 92 5.45 -0.88 -4.42
CA ILE A 92 6.54 -1.64 -3.80
C ILE A 92 5.94 -2.73 -2.93
N SER A 93 6.15 -3.99 -3.29
CA SER A 93 5.70 -5.12 -2.48
C SER A 93 6.83 -5.65 -1.60
N SER A 94 6.48 -6.24 -0.45
CA SER A 94 7.42 -7.09 0.26
C SER A 94 7.70 -8.34 -0.56
N GLY A 95 8.96 -8.56 -0.96
CA GLY A 95 9.37 -9.80 -1.59
C GLY A 95 8.92 -11.00 -0.76
N LYS A 96 8.19 -11.94 -1.36
CA LYS A 96 7.71 -13.13 -0.65
C LYS A 96 8.90 -14.02 -0.33
N LYS A 97 9.00 -14.45 0.94
CA LYS A 97 10.00 -15.46 1.33
C LYS A 97 9.64 -16.78 0.65
N ILE A 98 10.42 -17.18 -0.34
CA ILE A 98 10.35 -18.52 -0.92
C ILE A 98 10.89 -19.47 0.15
N HIS A 99 10.00 -20.20 0.82
CA HIS A 99 10.39 -21.35 1.62
C HIS A 99 10.48 -22.52 0.64
N GLY A 100 11.71 -22.97 0.37
CA GLY A 100 11.97 -24.19 -0.39
C GLY A 100 11.78 -25.44 0.44
#